data_AF-A0A441BWH4-F1
#
_entry.id   AF-A0A441BWH4-F1
#
_cell.length_a   1.000
_cell.length_b   1.000
_cell.length_c   1.000
_cell.angle_alpha   90.00
_cell.angle_beta   90.00
_cell.angle_gamma   90.00
#
_symmetry.space_group_name_H-M   'P 1'
#
loop_
_entity.id
_entity.type
_entity.pdbx_description
1 polymer ?
#
loop_
_entity_poly.entity_id
_entity_poly.type
_entity_poly.pdbx_seq_one_letter_code
_entity_poly.pdbx_strand_id
1 'polypeptide(L)' 'ADSAVIIRRHDTLWQISRRVYGQGVRYSTIYLANQDQIRNPDRIWPGQVFKVPEKSQEGEAANLKAMGDQMTAAPTKAD' A
#
# COMPACT_ATOMS: atom_id res chain seq x y z
N ALA A 1 9.09 2.17 10.69
CA ALA A 1 8.83 0.74 10.46
C ALA A 1 7.68 0.69 9.47
N ASP A 2 7.84 0.02 8.33
CA ASP A 2 6.82 0.11 7.29
C ASP A 2 5.47 -0.43 7.79
N SER A 3 4.42 0.36 7.60
CA SER A 3 3.04 -0.09 7.86
C SER A 3 2.57 -0.97 6.71
N ALA A 4 1.45 -1.67 6.89
CA ALA A 4 0.84 -2.39 5.79
C ALA A 4 -0.67 -2.30 5.79
N VAL A 5 -1.23 -2.53 4.61
CA VAL A 5 -2.66 -2.56 4.35
C VAL A 5 -3.07 -3.94 3.87
N ILE A 6 -4.16 -4.48 4.41
CA ILE A 6 -4.82 -5.66 3.84
C ILE A 6 -5.76 -5.22 2.72
N ILE A 7 -5.55 -5.79 1.53
CA ILE A 7 -6.34 -5.52 0.33
C ILE A 7 -7.73 -6.12 0.52
N ARG A 8 -8.76 -5.31 0.26
CA ARG A 8 -10.16 -5.71 0.28
C ARG A 8 -10.73 -5.73 -1.14
N ARG A 9 -11.95 -6.25 -1.27
CA ARG A 9 -12.68 -6.22 -2.54
C ARG A 9 -12.84 -4.78 -3.01
N HIS A 10 -12.55 -4.56 -4.30
CA HIS A 10 -12.58 -3.26 -4.99
C HIS A 10 -11.46 -2.28 -4.63
N ASP A 11 -10.50 -2.67 -3.80
CA ASP A 11 -9.30 -1.84 -3.64
C ASP A 11 -8.47 -1.83 -4.92
N THR A 12 -7.83 -0.68 -5.15
CA THR A 12 -6.83 -0.48 -6.19
C THR A 12 -5.64 0.25 -5.58
N LEU A 13 -4.43 0.06 -6.13
CA LEU A 13 -3.25 0.80 -5.67
C LEU A 13 -3.46 2.31 -5.76
N TRP A 14 -4.18 2.79 -6.78
CA TRP A 14 -4.52 4.20 -6.96
C TRP A 14 -5.40 4.74 -5.82
N GLN A 15 -6.46 4.02 -5.44
CA GLN A 15 -7.36 4.46 -4.36
C GLN A 15 -6.66 4.42 -3.00
N ILE A 16 -5.85 3.38 -2.75
CA ILE A 16 -5.05 3.28 -1.53
C ILE A 16 -4.08 4.46 -1.45
N SER A 17 -3.34 4.71 -2.54
CA SER A 17 -2.42 5.84 -2.63
C SER A 17 -3.11 7.18 -2.42
N ARG A 18 -4.30 7.39 -3.00
CA ARG A 18 -5.05 8.63 -2.80
C ARG A 18 -5.44 8.87 -1.35
N ARG A 19 -5.80 7.82 -0.61
CA ARG A 19 -6.14 7.93 0.82
C ARG A 19 -4.91 8.15 1.70
N VAL A 20 -3.79 7.48 1.39
CA VAL A 20 -2.57 7.51 2.21
C VAL A 20 -1.71 8.74 1.89
N TYR A 21 -1.41 8.97 0.61
CA TYR A 21 -0.49 10.03 0.16
C TYR A 21 -1.20 11.24 -0.44
N GLY A 22 -2.54 11.27 -0.40
CA GLY A 22 -3.36 12.36 -0.94
C GLY A 22 -3.54 12.33 -2.47
N GLN A 23 -2.71 11.58 -3.20
CA GLN A 23 -2.73 11.51 -4.66
C GLN A 23 -2.66 10.07 -5.17
N GLY A 24 -3.54 9.72 -6.09
CA GLY A 24 -3.59 8.36 -6.63
C GLY A 24 -2.41 8.02 -7.53
N VAL A 25 -1.81 9.00 -8.20
CA VAL A 25 -0.62 8.80 -9.07
C VAL A 25 0.60 8.30 -8.30
N ARG A 26 0.64 8.48 -6.98
CA ARG A 26 1.72 8.02 -6.08
C ARG A 26 1.68 6.53 -5.80
N TYR A 27 0.78 5.78 -6.44
CA TYR A 27 0.66 4.34 -6.28
C TYR A 27 1.96 3.60 -6.64
N SER A 28 2.82 4.22 -7.46
CA SER A 28 4.17 3.72 -7.75
C SER A 28 4.98 3.47 -6.48
N THR A 29 4.83 4.30 -5.44
CA THR A 29 5.47 4.10 -4.13
C THR A 29 5.07 2.74 -3.53
N ILE A 30 3.77 2.43 -3.54
CA ILE A 30 3.23 1.18 -3.01
C ILE A 30 3.67 0.00 -3.89
N TYR A 31 3.61 0.18 -5.21
CA TYR A 31 4.04 -0.85 -6.15
C TYR A 31 5.52 -1.22 -5.96
N LEU A 32 6.42 -0.23 -5.93
CA LEU A 32 7.86 -0.42 -5.74
C LEU A 32 8.18 -1.14 -4.42
N ALA A 33 7.48 -0.81 -3.34
CA ALA A 33 7.66 -1.46 -2.05
C ALA A 33 7.21 -2.94 -2.00
N ASN A 34 6.47 -3.40 -3.01
CA ASN A 34 5.86 -4.73 -3.07
C ASN A 34 6.07 -5.43 -4.43
N GLN A 35 7.09 -5.04 -5.22
CA GLN A 35 7.31 -5.61 -6.56
C GLN A 35 7.57 -7.12 -6.54
N ASP A 36 8.07 -7.63 -5.43
CA ASP A 36 8.24 -9.05 -5.18
C ASP A 36 6.91 -9.82 -5.07
N GLN A 37 5.84 -9.14 -4.67
CA GLN A 37 4.50 -9.70 -4.52
C GLN A 37 3.55 -9.32 -5.67
N ILE A 38 3.78 -8.17 -6.31
CA ILE A 38 2.91 -7.61 -7.35
C ILE A 38 3.55 -7.83 -8.72
N ARG A 39 3.15 -8.91 -9.40
CA ARG A 39 3.56 -9.17 -10.78
C ARG A 39 2.88 -8.25 -11.80
N ASN A 40 1.66 -7.82 -11.51
CA ASN A 40 0.90 -6.90 -12.35
C ASN A 40 0.12 -5.95 -11.42
N PRO A 41 0.35 -4.63 -11.48
CA PRO A 41 -0.30 -3.65 -10.60
C PRO A 41 -1.81 -3.57 -10.77
N ASP A 42 -2.34 -3.98 -11.93
CA ASP A 42 -3.78 -4.04 -12.21
C ASP A 42 -4.44 -5.34 -11.69
N ARG A 43 -3.64 -6.28 -11.18
CA ARG A 43 -4.10 -7.57 -10.66
C ARG A 43 -3.68 -7.74 -9.21
N ILE A 44 -4.46 -7.13 -8.33
CA ILE A 44 -4.37 -7.31 -6.89
C ILE A 44 -5.65 -7.99 -6.38
N TRP A 45 -5.52 -8.81 -5.34
CA TRP A 45 -6.58 -9.66 -4.85
C TRP A 45 -6.87 -9.41 -3.37
N PRO A 46 -8.13 -9.57 -2.93
CA PRO A 46 -8.48 -9.48 -1.52
C PRO A 46 -7.67 -10.47 -0.67
N GLY A 47 -7.25 -10.03 0.52
CA GLY A 47 -6.44 -10.80 1.47
C GLY A 47 -4.93 -10.65 1.28
N GLN A 48 -4.46 -10.06 0.18
CA GLN A 48 -3.06 -9.67 0.07
C GLN A 48 -2.72 -8.58 1.08
N VAL A 49 -1.48 -8.56 1.56
CA VAL A 49 -1.00 -7.54 2.48
C VAL A 49 0.16 -6.80 1.84
N PHE A 50 -0.01 -5.49 1.60
CA PHE A 50 1.01 -4.66 0.96
C PHE A 50 1.61 -3.68 1.94
N LYS A 51 2.94 -3.56 1.88
CA LYS A 51 3.70 -2.54 2.58
C LYS A 51 3.31 -1.17 2.06
N VAL A 52 3.18 -0.22 2.97
CA VAL A 52 2.88 1.18 2.72
C VAL A 52 3.99 2.00 3.37
N PRO A 53 4.97 2.47 2.58
CA PRO A 53 6.06 3.30 3.10
C PRO A 53 5.56 4.54 3.83
N GLU A 54 6.23 4.93 4.93
CA GLU A 54 5.87 6.12 5.72
C GLU A 54 6.01 7.43 4.92
N LYS A 55 6.80 7.41 3.83
CA LYS A 55 6.95 8.53 2.90
C LYS A 55 6.77 8.06 1.47
N SER A 56 6.11 8.88 0.64
CA SER A 56 6.09 8.70 -0.81
C SER A 56 7.49 8.87 -1.40
N GLN A 57 7.64 8.54 -2.69
CA GLN A 57 8.84 8.87 -3.45
C GLN A 57 9.10 10.39 -3.54
N GLU A 58 8.06 11.23 -3.44
CA GLU A 58 8.21 12.70 -3.44
C GLU A 58 8.37 13.30 -2.03
N GLY A 59 8.40 12.47 -0.99
CA GLY A 59 8.71 12.86 0.38
C GLY A 59 7.52 13.21 1.27
N GLU A 60 6.27 13.03 0.80
CA GLU A 60 5.09 13.27 1.62
C GLU A 60 4.86 12.14 2.62
N ALA A 61 4.53 12.54 3.85
CA ALA A 61 4.19 11.61 4.90
C ALA A 61 2.87 10.87 4.62
N ALA A 62 2.85 9.57 4.85
CA ALA A 62 1.68 8.72 4.76
C ALA A 62 0.66 9.06 5.86
N ASN A 63 -0.57 9.38 5.47
CA ASN A 63 -1.70 9.44 6.40
C ASN A 63 -2.27 8.04 6.65
N LEU A 64 -1.60 7.30 7.52
CA LEU A 64 -1.94 5.91 7.84
C LEU A 64 -3.32 5.75 8.50
N LYS A 65 -3.81 6.78 9.20
CA LYS A 65 -5.15 6.76 9.82
C LYS A 65 -6.28 6.69 8.78
N ALA A 66 -6.03 7.13 7.55
CA ALA A 66 -7.02 7.11 6.47
C ALA A 66 -7.44 5.69 6.04
N MET A 67 -6.69 4.66 6.43
CA MET A 67 -7.01 3.25 6.13
C MET A 67 -7.77 2.53 7.24
N GLY A 68 -7.93 3.12 8.43
CA GLY A 68 -8.71 2.55 9.54
C GLY A 68 -8.46 1.05 9.75
N ASP A 69 -9.53 0.25 9.69
CA ASP A 69 -9.51 -1.20 9.89
C ASP A 69 -8.77 -2.00 8.81
N GLN A 70 -8.31 -1.35 7.72
CA GLN A 70 -7.46 -2.01 6.72
C GLN A 70 -5.99 -2.03 7.11
N MET A 71 -5.58 -1.26 8.13
CA MET A 71 -4.21 -1.31 8.61
C MET A 71 -3.94 -2.62 9.35
N THR A 72 -2.80 -3.23 9.04
CA THR A 72 -2.33 -4.47 9.65
C THR A 72 -0.82 -4.38 9.89
N ALA A 73 -0.31 -5.26 10.76
CA ALA A 73 1.12 -5.45 10.89
C ALA A 73 1.68 -5.87 9.52
N ALA A 74 2.73 -5.19 9.07
CA ALA A 74 3.38 -5.55 7.82
C ALA A 74 3.84 -7.01 7.87
N PRO A 75 3.68 -7.78 6.76
CA PRO A 75 4.20 -9.11 6.70
C PRO A 75 5.71 -8.99 6.92
N THR A 76 6.18 -9.51 8.05
CA THR A 76 7.58 -9.77 8.27
C THR A 76 7.93 -10.78 7.17
N LYS A 77 8.81 -10.39 6.24
CA LYS A 77 9.29 -11.31 5.21
C LYS A 77 9.75 -12.58 5.95
N ALA A 78 9.13 -13.72 5.65
CA ALA A 78 9.75 -15.00 5.97
C ALA A 78 10.99 -15.09 5.07
N ASP A 79 12.16 -15.23 5.70
CA ASP A 79 13.46 -15.43 5.05
C ASP A 79 13.44 -16.54 3.98
#